data_AF-X1ITJ7-F1
#
_entry.id   AF-X1ITJ7-F1
#
_cell.length_a   1.000
_cell.length_b   1.000
_cell.length_c   1.000
_cell.angle_alpha   90.00
_cell.angle_beta   90.00
_cell.angle_gamma   90.00
#
_symmetry.space_group_name_H-M   'P 1'
#
loop_
_entity.id
_entity.type
_entity.pdbx_description
1 polymer ?
#
loop_
_entity_poly.entity_id
_entity_poly.type
_entity_poly.pdbx_seq_one_letter_code
_entity_poly.pdbx_strand_id
1 'polypeptide(L)'
;YQIKIRTLSETLGIKPQSQYITHIELAAIFFYAIPITFLKIGGSIFFVLTKSILNGDHCYKFRAFSVFNKIEIWDFPNNYFFNVEHICLKANYIGKNSEIPISEKYPIKTKIYDNTLELQRTTNYSSLDFDEKGAKIILPEQDLQFLNTLSESQYRRKFFQGATLVPRALVFFKIDEENEKYLQISSDPEVKLRAKKNWRYSFQNKKIESKFNFKAFLNKDLIPFCIKRFKRVFLPINENFKFDETFLRNNPRALEFYDELDKFYRENKRETSEIDNLFSNL
;
A
#
# COMPACT_ATOMS: atom_id res chain seq x y z
N TYR A 1 11.90 -10.12 14.45
CA TYR A 1 12.55 -9.39 13.33
C TYR A 1 11.87 -8.05 13.02
N GLN A 2 10.56 -8.01 12.77
CA GLN A 2 9.84 -6.77 12.42
C GLN A 2 10.00 -5.62 13.43
N ILE A 3 10.02 -5.92 14.74
CA ILE A 3 10.28 -4.90 15.78
C ILE A 3 11.67 -4.27 15.58
N LYS A 4 12.71 -5.08 15.33
CA LYS A 4 14.08 -4.59 15.08
C LYS A 4 14.15 -3.66 13.87
N ILE A 5 13.49 -4.03 12.76
CA ILE A 5 13.36 -3.17 11.57
C ILE A 5 12.72 -1.83 11.92
N ARG A 6 11.61 -1.86 12.66
CA ARG A 6 10.87 -0.64 13.02
C ARG A 6 11.73 0.28 13.88
N THR A 7 12.34 -0.25 14.93
CA THR A 7 13.26 0.51 15.80
C THR A 7 14.41 1.09 15.00
N LEU A 8 15.04 0.31 14.11
CA LEU A 8 16.14 0.80 13.30
C LEU A 8 15.71 1.91 12.34
N SER A 9 14.56 1.75 11.65
CA SER A 9 14.03 2.80 10.77
C SER A 9 13.72 4.11 11.50
N GLU A 10 13.34 4.02 12.77
CA GLU A 10 13.08 5.17 13.64
C GLU A 10 14.38 5.89 14.01
N THR A 11 15.38 5.13 14.46
CA THR A 11 16.72 5.65 14.77
C THR A 11 17.41 6.28 13.55
N LEU A 12 17.11 5.78 12.34
CA LEU A 12 17.62 6.31 11.08
C LEU A 12 16.82 7.51 10.55
N GLY A 13 15.68 7.86 11.18
CA GLY A 13 14.82 8.97 10.75
C GLY A 13 14.00 8.69 9.50
N ILE A 14 14.01 7.46 8.97
CA ILE A 14 13.34 7.08 7.71
C ILE A 14 12.05 6.26 7.92
N LYS A 15 11.58 6.13 9.16
CA LYS A 15 10.34 5.39 9.49
C LYS A 15 9.13 5.96 8.72
N PRO A 16 8.43 5.15 7.92
CA PRO A 16 7.21 5.56 7.20
C PRO A 16 6.10 6.01 8.15
N GLN A 17 5.08 6.69 7.61
CA GLN A 17 3.85 6.98 8.34
C GLN A 17 3.15 5.69 8.82
N SER A 18 2.30 5.80 9.85
CA SER A 18 1.67 4.67 10.56
C SER A 18 1.01 3.65 9.63
N GLN A 19 0.30 4.13 8.62
CA GLN A 19 -0.38 3.32 7.61
C GLN A 19 0.55 2.45 6.75
N TYR A 20 1.85 2.75 6.71
CA TYR A 20 2.85 2.06 5.89
C TYR A 20 3.92 1.33 6.70
N ILE A 21 3.78 1.22 8.02
CA ILE A 21 4.77 0.59 8.90
C ILE A 21 4.99 -0.91 8.56
N THR A 22 4.02 -1.59 7.96
CA THR A 22 4.16 -2.98 7.50
C THR A 22 4.92 -3.11 6.18
N HIS A 23 5.20 -1.99 5.50
CA HIS A 23 5.82 -1.89 4.18
C HIS A 23 7.19 -1.20 4.23
N ILE A 24 7.90 -1.30 5.36
CA ILE A 24 9.25 -0.75 5.47
C ILE A 24 10.18 -1.50 4.49
N GLU A 25 10.74 -0.77 3.54
CA GLU A 25 11.68 -1.28 2.55
C GLU A 25 13.03 -1.59 3.23
N LEU A 26 13.47 -2.84 3.14
CA LEU A 26 14.69 -3.28 3.81
C LEU A 26 15.92 -2.65 3.16
N ALA A 27 15.92 -2.50 1.82
CA ALA A 27 17.02 -1.86 1.10
C ALA A 27 17.24 -0.41 1.57
N ALA A 28 16.17 0.33 1.87
CA ALA A 28 16.24 1.69 2.41
C ALA A 28 16.96 1.74 3.75
N ILE A 29 16.70 0.76 4.63
CA ILE A 29 17.38 0.63 5.92
C ILE A 29 18.87 0.37 5.71
N PHE A 30 19.24 -0.58 4.85
CA PHE A 30 20.64 -0.93 4.62
C PHE A 30 21.43 0.26 4.05
N PHE A 31 20.85 0.97 3.09
CA PHE A 31 21.48 2.14 2.48
C PHE A 31 21.83 3.22 3.50
N TYR A 32 21.01 3.41 4.54
CA TYR A 32 21.27 4.35 5.63
C TYR A 32 22.17 3.76 6.74
N ALA A 33 21.94 2.51 7.12
CA ALA A 33 22.64 1.87 8.23
C ALA A 33 24.12 1.62 7.93
N ILE A 34 24.45 1.11 6.73
CA ILE A 34 25.83 0.77 6.36
C ILE A 34 26.75 1.99 6.48
N PRO A 35 26.43 3.18 5.91
CA PRO A 35 27.31 4.32 6.00
C PRO A 35 27.48 4.84 7.43
N ILE A 36 26.42 4.85 8.22
CA ILE A 36 26.48 5.28 9.63
C ILE A 36 27.39 4.37 10.46
N THR A 37 27.39 3.06 10.18
CA THR A 37 28.16 2.09 10.95
C THR A 37 29.59 1.93 10.46
N PHE A 38 29.82 1.99 9.15
CA PHE A 38 31.08 1.54 8.54
C PHE A 38 31.81 2.60 7.73
N LEU A 39 31.17 3.69 7.29
CA LEU A 39 31.81 4.72 6.48
C LEU A 39 32.33 5.88 7.33
N LYS A 40 33.51 6.38 6.97
CA LYS A 40 34.00 7.67 7.43
C LYS A 40 33.24 8.79 6.71
N ILE A 41 33.11 9.95 7.35
CA ILE A 41 32.58 11.16 6.70
C ILE A 41 33.38 11.45 5.42
N GLY A 42 32.68 11.74 4.32
CA GLY A 42 33.22 11.90 2.98
C GLY A 42 33.30 10.59 2.17
N GLY A 43 33.16 9.43 2.80
CA GLY A 43 33.14 8.14 2.12
C GLY A 43 31.91 7.97 1.23
N SER A 44 32.05 7.17 0.16
CA SER A 44 30.97 6.92 -0.81
C SER A 44 30.34 5.55 -0.60
N ILE A 45 29.04 5.46 -0.81
CA ILE A 45 28.31 4.21 -0.96
C ILE A 45 27.79 4.10 -2.39
N PHE A 46 27.85 2.88 -2.94
CA PHE A 46 27.15 2.47 -4.14
C PHE A 46 26.29 1.27 -3.76
N PHE A 47 24.99 1.32 -4.02
CA PHE A 47 24.08 0.27 -3.59
C PHE A 47 23.02 0.02 -4.65
N VAL A 48 22.83 -1.24 -5.01
CA VAL A 48 21.76 -1.66 -5.93
C VAL A 48 20.50 -1.93 -5.12
N LEU A 49 19.39 -1.32 -5.53
CA LEU A 49 18.09 -1.49 -4.88
C LEU A 49 16.95 -1.37 -5.89
N THR A 50 15.76 -1.76 -5.47
CA THR A 50 14.55 -1.68 -6.30
C THR A 50 14.17 -0.23 -6.58
N LYS A 51 13.66 0.01 -7.80
CA LYS A 51 13.23 1.35 -8.25
C LYS A 51 12.05 1.90 -7.45
N SER A 52 11.34 1.05 -6.69
CA SER A 52 10.29 1.42 -5.73
C SER A 52 10.71 2.51 -4.75
N ILE A 53 12.01 2.65 -4.48
CA ILE A 53 12.55 3.70 -3.62
C ILE A 53 12.30 5.12 -4.16
N LEU A 54 12.16 5.27 -5.48
CA LEU A 54 11.97 6.55 -6.15
C LEU A 54 10.51 7.02 -6.05
N ASN A 55 9.54 6.11 -5.99
CA ASN A 55 8.11 6.44 -6.12
C ASN A 55 7.22 5.93 -4.97
N GLY A 56 7.65 4.96 -4.18
CA GLY A 56 6.82 4.36 -3.13
C GLY A 56 6.58 5.32 -1.97
N ASP A 57 5.32 5.46 -1.53
CA ASP A 57 4.94 6.34 -0.40
C ASP A 57 5.72 6.05 0.89
N HIS A 58 5.98 4.76 1.16
CA HIS A 58 6.74 4.32 2.33
C HIS A 58 8.20 4.80 2.31
N CYS A 59 8.73 5.20 1.16
CA CYS A 59 10.10 5.70 1.00
C CYS A 59 10.18 7.25 1.01
N TYR A 60 9.10 7.95 1.38
CA TYR A 60 9.06 9.42 1.42
C TYR A 60 10.23 10.05 2.20
N LYS A 61 10.43 9.60 3.44
CA LYS A 61 11.51 10.11 4.31
C LYS A 61 12.89 9.65 3.87
N PHE A 62 12.99 8.47 3.25
CA PHE A 62 14.25 7.98 2.69
C PHE A 62 14.78 8.96 1.63
N ARG A 63 13.88 9.49 0.79
CA ARG A 63 14.22 10.42 -0.29
C ARG A 63 14.61 11.83 0.19
N ALA A 64 14.64 12.08 1.50
CA ALA A 64 15.31 13.24 2.09
C ALA A 64 16.84 13.16 1.96
N PHE A 65 17.38 11.94 1.86
CA PHE A 65 18.82 11.67 1.83
C PHE A 65 19.56 12.40 2.96
N SER A 66 18.97 12.45 4.15
CA SER A 66 19.36 13.32 5.27
C SER A 66 20.83 13.20 5.71
N VAL A 67 21.43 12.02 5.57
CA VAL A 67 22.85 11.79 5.95
C VAL A 67 23.79 11.72 4.74
N PHE A 68 23.33 12.18 3.58
CA PHE A 68 24.03 12.06 2.31
C PHE A 68 24.07 13.37 1.51
N ASN A 69 25.10 13.49 0.67
CA ASN A 69 25.17 14.48 -0.41
C ASN A 69 25.74 13.85 -1.69
N LYS A 70 25.88 14.66 -2.76
CA LYS A 70 26.43 14.24 -4.05
C LYS A 70 25.79 12.94 -4.58
N ILE A 71 24.46 12.91 -4.54
CA ILE A 71 23.67 11.75 -4.91
C ILE A 71 23.69 11.60 -6.43
N GLU A 72 23.84 10.38 -6.92
CA GLU A 72 23.75 10.04 -8.34
C GLU A 72 22.94 8.74 -8.50
N ILE A 73 22.00 8.73 -9.45
CA ILE A 73 21.20 7.54 -9.80
C ILE A 73 21.81 6.90 -11.04
N TRP A 74 22.02 5.60 -11.01
CA TRP A 74 22.32 4.79 -12.20
C TRP A 74 21.07 3.97 -12.50
N ASP A 75 20.39 4.29 -13.61
CA ASP A 75 19.11 3.69 -13.98
C ASP A 75 19.28 2.69 -15.12
N PHE A 76 18.54 1.59 -15.01
CA PHE A 76 18.58 0.43 -15.89
C PHE A 76 17.15 0.11 -16.38
N PRO A 77 16.62 0.88 -17.35
CA PRO A 77 15.17 1.00 -17.59
C PRO A 77 14.47 -0.29 -18.04
N ASN A 78 15.17 -1.23 -18.68
CA ASN A 78 14.55 -2.43 -19.23
C ASN A 78 14.87 -3.71 -18.44
N ASN A 79 15.09 -3.61 -17.12
CA ASN A 79 15.28 -4.76 -16.24
C ASN A 79 16.39 -5.73 -16.71
N TYR A 80 17.49 -5.18 -17.21
CA TYR A 80 18.52 -5.95 -17.90
C TYR A 80 19.16 -7.05 -17.06
N PHE A 81 19.38 -6.79 -15.76
CA PHE A 81 20.18 -7.65 -14.88
C PHE A 81 19.34 -8.46 -13.89
N PHE A 82 18.12 -8.04 -13.60
CA PHE A 82 17.24 -8.65 -12.61
C PHE A 82 15.80 -8.63 -13.10
N ASN A 83 15.00 -9.60 -12.66
CA ASN A 83 13.56 -9.68 -12.94
C ASN A 83 12.71 -8.63 -12.18
N VAL A 84 13.33 -7.54 -11.71
CA VAL A 84 12.70 -6.45 -10.98
C VAL A 84 13.35 -5.13 -11.40
N GLU A 85 12.56 -4.06 -11.46
CA GLU A 85 13.07 -2.71 -11.69
C GLU A 85 14.04 -2.31 -10.60
N HIS A 86 15.24 -1.91 -10.99
CA HIS A 86 16.34 -1.64 -10.09
C HIS A 86 17.16 -0.44 -10.56
N ILE A 87 17.84 0.17 -9.61
CA ILE A 87 18.80 1.26 -9.81
C ILE A 87 20.02 1.01 -8.93
N CYS A 88 21.15 1.62 -9.27
CA CYS A 88 22.25 1.80 -8.32
C CYS A 88 22.24 3.25 -7.81
N LEU A 89 22.15 3.43 -6.50
CA LEU A 89 22.32 4.72 -5.85
C LEU A 89 23.76 4.89 -5.42
N LYS A 90 24.38 5.96 -5.90
CA LYS A 90 25.63 6.47 -5.37
C LYS A 90 25.34 7.66 -4.45
N ALA A 91 25.98 7.71 -3.29
CA ALA A 91 25.94 8.88 -2.43
C ALA A 91 27.20 9.02 -1.57
N ASN A 92 27.50 10.23 -1.14
CA ASN A 92 28.57 10.51 -0.19
C ASN A 92 28.01 10.71 1.21
N TYR A 93 28.58 10.02 2.20
CA TYR A 93 28.17 10.12 3.60
C TYR A 93 28.71 11.41 4.23
N ILE A 94 27.83 12.19 4.86
CA ILE A 94 28.17 13.50 5.47
C ILE A 94 28.03 13.51 7.00
N GLY A 95 27.65 12.38 7.60
CA GLY A 95 27.35 12.32 9.03
C GLY A 95 25.88 12.62 9.36
N LYS A 96 25.49 12.38 10.62
CA LYS A 96 24.11 12.60 11.11
C LYS A 96 23.78 14.06 11.41
N ASN A 97 24.79 14.89 11.66
CA ASN A 97 24.64 16.26 12.14
C ASN A 97 24.77 17.30 11.01
N SER A 98 24.80 16.86 9.75
CA SER A 98 24.94 17.76 8.62
C SER A 98 23.56 18.20 8.13
N GLU A 99 23.32 19.51 8.17
CA GLU A 99 22.06 20.12 7.74
C GLU A 99 22.19 20.63 6.31
N ILE A 100 22.21 19.72 5.33
CA ILE A 100 22.07 20.09 3.92
C ILE A 100 20.57 20.07 3.58
N PRO A 101 19.98 21.21 3.18
CA PRO A 101 18.59 21.28 2.75
C PRO A 101 18.28 20.29 1.63
N ILE A 102 17.06 19.76 1.61
CA ILE A 102 16.62 18.81 0.58
C ILE A 102 16.65 19.48 -0.80
N SER A 103 16.35 20.77 -0.90
CA SER A 103 16.40 21.55 -2.15
C SER A 103 17.78 21.51 -2.81
N GLU A 104 18.87 21.42 -2.05
CA GLU A 104 20.24 21.34 -2.59
C GLU A 104 20.60 19.93 -3.11
N LYS A 105 19.78 18.93 -2.81
CA LYS A 105 19.98 17.54 -3.24
C LYS A 105 19.26 17.21 -4.54
N TYR A 106 18.37 18.10 -4.99
CA TYR A 106 17.61 17.98 -6.22
C TYR A 106 17.97 19.14 -7.18
N PRO A 107 17.97 18.90 -8.51
CA PRO A 107 17.77 17.61 -9.16
C PRO A 107 18.97 16.66 -8.95
N ILE A 108 18.71 15.36 -9.00
CA ILE A 108 19.69 14.29 -8.87
C ILE A 108 20.22 13.92 -10.25
N LYS A 109 21.53 14.05 -10.43
CA LYS A 109 22.21 13.59 -11.65
C LYS A 109 21.96 12.10 -11.85
N THR A 110 21.49 11.75 -13.03
CA THR A 110 21.10 10.38 -13.37
C THR A 110 21.80 9.91 -14.63
N LYS A 111 22.41 8.73 -14.56
CA LYS A 111 23.08 8.05 -15.67
C LYS A 111 22.25 6.87 -16.12
N ILE A 112 21.93 6.81 -17.40
CA ILE A 112 21.17 5.73 -17.99
C ILE A 112 22.15 4.77 -18.67
N TYR A 113 22.10 3.51 -18.26
CA TYR A 113 22.94 2.45 -18.82
C TYR A 113 22.09 1.44 -19.59
N ASP A 114 22.73 0.72 -20.51
CA ASP A 114 22.14 -0.42 -21.21
C ASP A 114 22.47 -1.76 -20.52
N ASN A 115 22.12 -2.86 -21.21
CA ASN A 115 22.41 -4.23 -20.78
C ASN A 115 23.89 -4.62 -20.79
N THR A 116 24.75 -3.82 -21.43
CA THR A 116 26.21 -4.00 -21.46
C THR A 116 26.94 -3.09 -20.46
N LEU A 117 26.19 -2.35 -19.63
CA LEU A 117 26.71 -1.32 -18.72
C LEU A 117 27.40 -0.16 -19.43
N GLU A 118 27.10 0.07 -20.70
CA GLU A 118 27.56 1.25 -21.42
C GLU A 118 26.67 2.45 -21.11
N LEU A 119 27.29 3.62 -20.89
CA LEU A 119 26.59 4.85 -20.58
C LEU A 119 25.92 5.38 -21.84
N GLN A 120 24.58 5.29 -21.89
CA GLN A 120 23.79 5.76 -23.02
C GLN A 120 23.55 7.26 -22.97
N ARG A 121 23.17 7.77 -21.79
CA ARG A 121 22.96 9.22 -21.59
C ARG A 121 23.06 9.63 -20.13
N THR A 122 23.33 10.92 -19.92
CA THR A 122 23.19 11.58 -18.61
C THR A 122 21.99 12.52 -18.65
N THR A 123 21.19 12.49 -17.61
CA THR A 123 19.99 13.32 -17.42
C THR A 123 19.85 13.68 -15.94
N ASN A 124 18.74 14.30 -15.57
CA ASN A 124 18.42 14.72 -14.21
C ASN A 124 17.05 14.18 -13.82
N TYR A 125 16.98 13.62 -12.62
CA TYR A 125 15.72 13.24 -12.00
C TYR A 125 15.44 14.24 -10.88
N SER A 126 14.22 14.76 -10.81
CA SER A 126 13.80 15.63 -9.72
C SER A 126 12.60 15.03 -9.00
N SER A 127 12.17 15.63 -7.90
CA SER A 127 10.97 15.20 -7.20
C SER A 127 9.76 16.03 -7.62
N LEU A 128 8.60 15.37 -7.74
CA LEU A 128 7.30 16.01 -7.96
C LEU A 128 6.99 17.09 -6.91
N ASP A 129 7.38 16.83 -5.66
CA ASP A 129 7.20 17.71 -4.51
C ASP A 129 8.14 17.26 -3.38
N PHE A 130 8.52 18.16 -2.49
CA PHE A 130 9.32 17.84 -1.31
C PHE A 130 9.17 18.90 -0.22
N ASP A 131 9.34 18.47 1.02
CA ASP A 131 9.46 19.33 2.19
C ASP A 131 10.72 18.95 2.99
N GLU A 132 10.92 19.54 4.17
CA GLU A 132 12.06 19.26 5.04
C GLU A 132 12.13 17.79 5.52
N LYS A 133 11.01 17.05 5.47
CA LYS A 133 10.90 15.67 5.98
C LYS A 133 11.16 14.63 4.90
N GLY A 134 11.02 14.97 3.62
CA GLY A 134 11.15 14.01 2.53
C GLY A 134 10.69 14.51 1.17
N ALA A 135 10.63 13.59 0.22
CA ALA A 135 10.26 13.89 -1.16
C ALA A 135 9.21 12.89 -1.68
N LYS A 136 8.27 13.35 -2.52
CA LYS A 136 7.17 12.52 -3.04
C LYS A 136 7.60 11.48 -4.07
N ILE A 137 7.72 11.84 -5.34
CA ILE A 137 8.04 10.88 -6.41
C ILE A 137 9.21 11.47 -7.20
N ILE A 138 10.29 10.71 -7.32
CA ILE A 138 11.45 11.07 -8.14
C ILE A 138 11.23 10.54 -9.56
N LEU A 139 11.25 11.45 -10.53
CA LEU A 139 11.00 11.19 -11.95
C LEU A 139 12.01 11.96 -12.82
N PRO A 140 12.23 11.53 -14.08
CA PRO A 140 12.90 12.37 -15.07
C PRO A 140 12.30 13.78 -15.11
N GLU A 141 13.14 14.82 -15.21
CA GLU A 141 12.65 16.21 -15.27
C GLU A 141 11.69 16.46 -16.45
N GLN A 142 11.88 15.75 -17.57
CA GLN A 142 10.99 15.82 -18.73
C GLN A 142 9.58 15.33 -18.39
N ASP A 143 9.46 14.27 -17.58
CA ASP A 143 8.17 13.74 -17.15
C ASP A 143 7.49 14.70 -16.18
N LEU A 144 8.26 15.35 -15.28
CA LEU A 144 7.74 16.38 -14.38
C LEU A 144 7.23 17.61 -15.14
N GLN A 145 7.97 18.06 -16.15
CA GLN A 145 7.55 19.14 -17.03
C GLN A 145 6.23 18.78 -17.71
N PHE A 146 6.11 17.57 -18.25
CA PHE A 146 4.86 17.08 -18.82
C PHE A 146 3.72 17.05 -17.79
N LEU A 147 3.96 16.52 -16.59
CA LEU A 147 2.96 16.49 -15.52
C LEU A 147 2.48 17.90 -15.12
N ASN A 148 3.36 18.89 -15.13
CA ASN A 148 3.00 20.29 -14.84
C ASN A 148 2.13 20.93 -15.94
N THR A 149 2.07 20.35 -17.13
CA THR A 149 1.14 20.78 -18.19
C THR A 149 -0.27 20.20 -18.01
N LEU A 150 -0.43 19.17 -17.18
CA LEU A 150 -1.70 18.49 -16.99
C LEU A 150 -2.58 19.28 -16.02
N SER A 151 -3.83 19.51 -16.41
CA SER A 151 -4.86 19.98 -15.49
C SER A 151 -5.34 18.85 -14.57
N GLU A 152 -5.78 19.22 -13.38
CA GLU A 152 -6.47 18.29 -12.48
C GLU A 152 -7.64 17.58 -13.20
N SER A 153 -7.69 16.25 -13.08
CA SER A 153 -8.77 15.47 -13.69
C SER A 153 -10.12 15.87 -13.10
N GLN A 154 -11.11 16.10 -13.95
CA GLN A 154 -12.51 16.30 -13.55
C GLN A 154 -13.08 15.13 -12.73
N TYR A 155 -12.45 13.95 -12.84
CA TYR A 155 -12.80 12.75 -12.07
C TYR A 155 -12.12 12.69 -10.70
N ARG A 156 -11.19 13.58 -10.34
CA ARG A 156 -10.49 13.53 -9.05
C ARG A 156 -11.48 13.53 -7.88
N ARG A 157 -12.50 14.40 -7.94
CA ARG A 157 -13.56 14.49 -6.92
C ARG A 157 -14.51 13.28 -6.92
N LYS A 158 -14.44 12.44 -7.96
CA LYS A 158 -15.19 11.19 -8.08
C LYS A 158 -14.34 9.97 -7.68
N PHE A 159 -13.06 10.17 -7.38
CA PHE A 159 -12.15 9.11 -6.96
C PHE A 159 -12.17 9.02 -5.43
N PHE A 160 -12.69 7.91 -4.92
CA PHE A 160 -12.80 7.65 -3.49
C PHE A 160 -11.97 6.42 -3.14
N GLN A 161 -11.39 6.43 -1.94
CA GLN A 161 -10.84 5.20 -1.37
C GLN A 161 -11.98 4.18 -1.20
N GLY A 162 -11.80 2.98 -1.75
CA GLY A 162 -12.78 1.90 -1.61
C GLY A 162 -12.86 1.36 -0.16
N ALA A 163 -13.86 0.53 0.11
CA ALA A 163 -14.06 -0.10 1.41
C ALA A 163 -12.99 -1.18 1.72
N THR A 164 -12.65 -1.34 3.00
CA THR A 164 -11.65 -2.31 3.47
C THR A 164 -12.34 -3.61 3.88
N LEU A 165 -12.80 -4.39 2.90
CA LEU A 165 -13.60 -5.59 3.16
C LEU A 165 -12.74 -6.78 3.65
N VAL A 166 -12.18 -6.72 4.85
CA VAL A 166 -11.43 -7.82 5.49
C VAL A 166 -11.99 -8.12 6.89
N PRO A 167 -11.98 -9.39 7.35
CA PRO A 167 -11.58 -10.60 6.63
C PRO A 167 -12.63 -11.01 5.59
N ARG A 168 -12.21 -11.14 4.31
CA ARG A 168 -13.11 -11.38 3.18
C ARG A 168 -13.96 -12.65 3.33
N ALA A 169 -13.43 -13.69 3.98
CA ALA A 169 -14.14 -14.96 4.16
C ALA A 169 -15.41 -14.85 5.02
N LEU A 170 -15.54 -13.79 5.82
CA LEU A 170 -16.71 -13.55 6.66
C LEU A 170 -17.84 -12.89 5.87
N VAL A 171 -17.51 -11.93 5.00
CA VAL A 171 -18.50 -11.04 4.39
C VAL A 171 -18.86 -11.42 2.96
N PHE A 172 -18.02 -12.17 2.23
CA PHE A 172 -18.29 -12.55 0.84
C PHE A 172 -19.06 -13.89 0.75
N PHE A 173 -20.12 -13.91 -0.03
CA PHE A 173 -20.98 -15.08 -0.18
C PHE A 173 -21.38 -15.34 -1.64
N LYS A 174 -21.89 -16.56 -1.89
CA LYS A 174 -22.69 -16.92 -3.06
C LYS A 174 -24.14 -17.08 -2.65
N ILE A 175 -25.05 -16.82 -3.57
CA ILE A 175 -26.48 -17.07 -3.41
C ILE A 175 -26.73 -18.49 -3.87
N ASP A 176 -27.33 -19.30 -2.99
CA ASP A 176 -27.78 -20.65 -3.32
C ASP A 176 -29.23 -20.63 -3.79
N GLU A 177 -30.08 -19.87 -3.10
CA GLU A 177 -31.49 -19.64 -3.44
C GLU A 177 -31.89 -18.19 -3.16
N GLU A 178 -32.78 -17.63 -3.98
CA GLU A 178 -33.25 -16.24 -3.88
C GLU A 178 -34.77 -16.17 -3.91
N ASN A 179 -35.33 -15.47 -2.92
CA ASN A 179 -36.72 -15.05 -2.85
C ASN A 179 -36.75 -13.52 -2.67
N GLU A 180 -37.87 -12.87 -2.98
CA GLU A 180 -37.98 -11.39 -2.93
C GLU A 180 -37.50 -10.77 -1.60
N LYS A 181 -37.80 -11.42 -0.48
CA LYS A 181 -37.47 -10.92 0.87
C LYS A 181 -36.20 -11.53 1.46
N TYR A 182 -35.82 -12.74 1.06
CA TYR A 182 -34.75 -13.50 1.70
C TYR A 182 -33.82 -14.17 0.71
N LEU A 183 -32.55 -14.28 1.07
CA LEU A 183 -31.53 -15.04 0.37
C LEU A 183 -31.06 -16.20 1.23
N GLN A 184 -30.90 -17.36 0.61
CA GLN A 184 -30.11 -18.44 1.16
C GLN A 184 -28.70 -18.35 0.61
N ILE A 185 -27.71 -18.28 1.49
CA ILE A 185 -26.33 -17.96 1.16
C ILE A 185 -25.34 -18.98 1.75
N SER A 186 -24.24 -19.13 1.04
CA SER A 186 -23.07 -19.92 1.45
C SER A 186 -21.79 -19.15 1.15
N SER A 187 -20.68 -19.52 1.79
CA SER A 187 -19.40 -18.83 1.57
C SER A 187 -18.95 -18.84 0.11
N ASP A 188 -18.39 -17.72 -0.35
CA ASP A 188 -17.78 -17.64 -1.69
C ASP A 188 -16.55 -18.58 -1.75
N PRO A 189 -16.55 -19.60 -2.63
CA PRO A 189 -15.48 -20.59 -2.68
C PRO A 189 -14.13 -19.99 -3.08
N GLU A 190 -14.09 -18.98 -3.96
CA GLU A 190 -12.84 -18.34 -4.38
C GLU A 190 -12.22 -17.54 -3.24
N VAL A 191 -13.04 -16.88 -2.43
CA VAL A 191 -12.59 -16.11 -1.28
C VAL A 191 -12.07 -17.03 -0.18
N LYS A 192 -12.78 -18.14 0.07
CA LYS A 192 -12.39 -19.18 1.03
C LYS A 192 -11.00 -19.75 0.72
N LEU A 193 -10.73 -20.11 -0.54
CA LEU A 193 -9.44 -20.67 -0.96
C LEU A 193 -8.25 -19.75 -0.65
N ARG A 194 -8.48 -18.43 -0.66
CA ARG A 194 -7.44 -17.41 -0.45
C ARG A 194 -7.39 -16.89 0.99
N ALA A 195 -8.24 -17.38 1.87
CA ALA A 195 -8.30 -16.94 3.26
C ALA A 195 -7.07 -17.42 4.04
N LYS A 196 -6.52 -16.53 4.89
CA LYS A 196 -5.48 -16.88 5.85
C LYS A 196 -6.03 -17.93 6.82
N LYS A 197 -5.14 -18.77 7.38
CA LYS A 197 -5.51 -19.90 8.25
C LYS A 197 -6.50 -19.53 9.36
N ASN A 198 -6.24 -18.42 10.06
CA ASN A 198 -7.08 -17.91 11.16
C ASN A 198 -8.42 -17.29 10.70
N TRP A 199 -8.58 -17.03 9.41
CA TRP A 199 -9.79 -16.44 8.83
C TRP A 199 -10.54 -17.44 7.93
N ARG A 200 -10.22 -18.73 7.97
CA ARG A 200 -10.91 -19.78 7.19
C ARG A 200 -12.26 -20.15 7.81
N TYR A 201 -13.16 -19.17 7.85
CA TYR A 201 -14.56 -19.40 8.20
C TYR A 201 -15.31 -19.99 7.01
N SER A 202 -16.32 -20.81 7.27
CA SER A 202 -17.29 -21.17 6.24
C SER A 202 -18.67 -21.41 6.82
N PHE A 203 -19.66 -20.93 6.09
CA PHE A 203 -21.08 -21.11 6.36
C PHE A 203 -21.76 -21.65 5.12
N GLN A 204 -22.85 -22.38 5.32
CA GLN A 204 -23.70 -22.91 4.26
C GLN A 204 -25.17 -22.74 4.65
N ASN A 205 -26.02 -22.52 3.64
CA ASN A 205 -27.47 -22.44 3.79
C ASN A 205 -27.93 -21.44 4.87
N LYS A 206 -27.21 -20.32 5.04
CA LYS A 206 -27.61 -19.25 5.96
C LYS A 206 -28.68 -18.40 5.29
N LYS A 207 -29.71 -18.03 6.04
CA LYS A 207 -30.78 -17.17 5.53
C LYS A 207 -30.52 -15.75 5.98
N ILE A 208 -30.64 -14.78 5.07
CA ILE A 208 -30.54 -13.34 5.37
C ILE A 208 -31.65 -12.58 4.64
N GLU A 209 -32.04 -11.41 5.12
CA GLU A 209 -32.90 -10.50 4.35
C GLU A 209 -32.14 -9.96 3.13
N SER A 210 -32.80 -9.92 1.96
CA SER A 210 -32.16 -9.57 0.68
C SER A 210 -31.56 -8.17 0.64
N LYS A 211 -32.02 -7.26 1.50
CA LYS A 211 -31.52 -5.88 1.61
C LYS A 211 -30.06 -5.77 2.08
N PHE A 212 -29.50 -6.83 2.68
CA PHE A 212 -28.09 -6.87 3.11
C PHE A 212 -27.14 -7.43 2.04
N ASN A 213 -27.63 -7.63 0.81
CA ASN A 213 -26.85 -8.13 -0.33
C ASN A 213 -26.29 -6.98 -1.17
N PHE A 214 -25.01 -6.69 -0.98
CA PHE A 214 -24.31 -5.67 -1.77
C PHE A 214 -23.43 -6.30 -2.84
N LYS A 215 -23.15 -5.53 -3.90
CA LYS A 215 -22.20 -5.91 -4.95
C LYS A 215 -20.90 -5.15 -4.72
N ALA A 216 -19.79 -5.88 -4.67
CA ALA A 216 -18.45 -5.31 -4.64
C ALA A 216 -17.58 -5.97 -5.71
N PHE A 217 -16.49 -5.32 -6.10
CA PHE A 217 -15.45 -5.91 -6.94
C PHE A 217 -14.11 -5.84 -6.21
N LEU A 218 -13.24 -6.81 -6.46
CA LEU A 218 -11.87 -6.80 -5.93
C LEU A 218 -10.92 -6.25 -6.98
N ASN A 219 -9.69 -5.89 -6.60
CA ASN A 219 -8.68 -5.39 -7.54
C ASN A 219 -8.46 -6.34 -8.74
N LYS A 220 -8.56 -7.66 -8.53
CA LYS A 220 -8.42 -8.68 -9.60
C LYS A 220 -9.57 -8.67 -10.62
N ASP A 221 -10.67 -8.01 -10.27
CA ASP A 221 -11.90 -7.94 -11.05
C ASP A 221 -12.01 -6.59 -11.80
N LEU A 222 -11.04 -5.70 -11.64
CA LEU A 222 -10.91 -4.44 -12.36
C LEU A 222 -9.85 -4.58 -13.45
N ILE A 223 -10.20 -4.21 -14.67
CA ILE A 223 -9.27 -3.99 -15.79
C ILE A 223 -9.47 -2.56 -16.31
N PRO A 224 -8.55 -2.00 -17.12
CA PRO A 224 -8.75 -0.67 -17.68
C PRO A 224 -10.12 -0.53 -18.33
N PHE A 225 -10.91 0.44 -17.83
CA PHE A 225 -12.24 0.79 -18.33
C PHE A 225 -13.33 -0.30 -18.21
N CYS A 226 -13.12 -1.38 -17.46
CA CYS A 226 -14.13 -2.43 -17.31
C CYS A 226 -14.06 -3.16 -15.95
N ILE A 227 -15.23 -3.43 -15.37
CA ILE A 227 -15.37 -4.32 -14.21
C ILE A 227 -15.73 -5.71 -14.73
N LYS A 228 -14.80 -6.65 -14.60
CA LYS A 228 -14.95 -8.03 -15.10
C LYS A 228 -16.07 -8.79 -14.40
N ARG A 229 -16.21 -8.60 -13.08
CA ARG A 229 -17.24 -9.27 -12.29
C ARG A 229 -17.51 -8.57 -10.98
N PHE A 230 -18.74 -8.72 -10.50
CA PHE A 230 -19.14 -8.38 -9.15
C PHE A 230 -19.24 -9.63 -8.29
N LYS A 231 -18.91 -9.49 -7.01
CA LYS A 231 -19.12 -10.46 -5.96
C LYS A 231 -20.18 -9.96 -5.00
N ARG A 232 -20.87 -10.89 -4.32
CA ARG A 232 -21.86 -10.54 -3.30
C ARG A 232 -21.19 -10.42 -1.94
N VAL A 233 -21.58 -9.38 -1.21
CA VAL A 233 -21.04 -9.04 0.11
C VAL A 233 -22.19 -8.76 1.05
N PHE A 234 -22.12 -9.35 2.23
CA PHE A 234 -22.99 -9.03 3.35
C PHE A 234 -22.44 -7.80 4.06
N LEU A 235 -23.24 -6.74 4.15
CA LEU A 235 -22.88 -5.52 4.88
C LEU A 235 -24.06 -5.08 5.75
N PRO A 236 -23.89 -4.89 7.07
CA PRO A 236 -24.94 -4.42 7.98
C PRO A 236 -25.14 -2.90 7.86
N ILE A 237 -25.41 -2.42 6.65
CA ILE A 237 -25.61 -1.00 6.34
C ILE A 237 -27.00 -0.75 5.76
N ASN A 238 -27.52 0.45 5.99
CA ASN A 238 -28.79 0.89 5.43
C ASN A 238 -28.61 1.44 4.00
N GLU A 239 -29.71 1.91 3.40
CA GLU A 239 -29.75 2.46 2.03
C GLU A 239 -28.88 3.70 1.84
N ASN A 240 -28.53 4.39 2.95
CA ASN A 240 -27.61 5.52 2.96
C ASN A 240 -26.13 5.10 3.12
N PHE A 241 -25.83 3.81 2.99
CA PHE A 241 -24.51 3.20 3.15
C PHE A 241 -23.87 3.48 4.53
N LYS A 242 -24.70 3.60 5.58
CA LYS A 242 -24.25 3.78 6.96
C LYS A 242 -24.59 2.56 7.80
N PHE A 243 -23.72 2.24 8.75
CA PHE A 243 -24.06 1.29 9.81
C PHE A 243 -25.28 1.77 10.56
N ASP A 244 -26.22 0.88 10.76
CA ASP A 244 -27.47 1.19 11.42
C ASP A 244 -27.91 -0.02 12.23
N GLU A 245 -27.63 0.04 13.53
CA GLU A 245 -27.92 -1.05 14.45
C GLU A 245 -29.43 -1.29 14.58
N THR A 246 -30.23 -0.23 14.55
CA THR A 246 -31.70 -0.33 14.59
C THR A 246 -32.22 -1.03 13.34
N PHE A 247 -31.68 -0.67 12.18
CA PHE A 247 -32.00 -1.35 10.92
C PHE A 247 -31.61 -2.83 10.99
N LEU A 248 -30.43 -3.18 11.49
CA LEU A 248 -30.02 -4.57 11.66
C LEU A 248 -30.95 -5.32 12.63
N ARG A 249 -31.31 -4.72 13.77
CA ARG A 249 -32.21 -5.30 14.77
C ARG A 249 -33.62 -5.57 14.24
N ASN A 250 -34.10 -4.75 13.31
CA ASN A 250 -35.38 -4.95 12.62
C ASN A 250 -35.35 -6.09 11.57
N ASN A 251 -34.19 -6.71 11.35
CA ASN A 251 -33.97 -7.77 10.37
C ASN A 251 -33.31 -8.98 11.06
N PRO A 252 -34.11 -9.87 11.68
CA PRO A 252 -33.59 -10.85 12.63
C PRO A 252 -32.64 -11.87 11.98
N ARG A 253 -32.81 -12.19 10.69
CA ARG A 253 -31.94 -13.19 10.03
C ARG A 253 -30.56 -12.62 9.73
N ALA A 254 -30.50 -11.38 9.27
CA ALA A 254 -29.26 -10.64 9.10
C ALA A 254 -28.56 -10.36 10.44
N LEU A 255 -29.31 -10.04 11.50
CA LEU A 255 -28.76 -9.88 12.85
C LEU A 255 -28.11 -11.18 13.34
N GLU A 256 -28.85 -12.30 13.29
CA GLU A 256 -28.34 -13.63 13.69
C GLU A 256 -27.04 -13.98 12.94
N PHE A 257 -27.02 -13.74 11.63
CA PHE A 257 -25.84 -13.98 10.81
C PHE A 257 -24.69 -13.01 11.15
N TYR A 258 -24.97 -11.73 11.37
CA TYR A 258 -23.95 -10.76 11.77
C TYR A 258 -23.31 -11.11 13.11
N ASP A 259 -24.11 -11.45 14.12
CA ASP A 259 -23.63 -11.81 15.45
C ASP A 259 -22.71 -13.04 15.43
N GLU A 260 -23.05 -14.03 14.59
CA GLU A 260 -22.19 -15.19 14.32
C GLU A 260 -20.83 -14.78 13.74
N LEU A 261 -20.84 -13.93 12.71
CA LEU A 261 -19.61 -13.45 12.08
C LEU A 261 -18.78 -12.55 13.01
N ASP A 262 -19.43 -11.68 13.77
CA ASP A 262 -18.79 -10.77 14.72
C ASP A 262 -18.14 -11.55 15.87
N LYS A 263 -18.82 -12.57 16.39
CA LYS A 263 -18.25 -13.48 17.38
C LYS A 263 -16.99 -14.17 16.83
N PHE A 264 -17.06 -14.77 15.65
CA PHE A 264 -15.89 -15.40 15.03
C PHE A 264 -14.74 -14.40 14.83
N TYR A 265 -15.06 -13.17 14.42
CA TYR A 265 -14.08 -12.10 14.27
C TYR A 265 -13.37 -11.79 15.60
N ARG A 266 -14.13 -11.57 16.68
CA ARG A 266 -13.58 -11.27 18.01
C ARG A 266 -12.71 -12.39 18.57
N GLU A 267 -13.07 -13.65 18.32
CA GLU A 267 -12.29 -14.82 18.75
C GLU A 267 -10.97 -14.98 17.98
N ASN A 268 -10.89 -14.46 16.74
CA ASN A 268 -9.74 -14.67 15.85
C ASN A 268 -8.94 -13.40 15.54
N LYS A 269 -9.38 -12.21 16.04
CA LYS A 269 -8.61 -10.97 15.93
C LYS A 269 -7.31 -11.10 16.72
N ARG A 270 -6.30 -10.33 16.32
CA ARG A 270 -5.04 -10.26 17.09
C ARG A 270 -5.32 -9.59 18.42
N GLU A 271 -4.68 -10.07 19.49
CA GLU A 271 -4.78 -9.45 20.82
C GLU A 271 -4.39 -7.97 20.81
N THR A 272 -3.45 -7.58 19.96
CA THR A 272 -3.00 -6.19 19.80
C THR A 272 -3.94 -5.31 18.97
N SER A 273 -5.11 -5.80 18.56
CA SER A 273 -6.05 -5.06 17.71
C SER A 273 -7.02 -4.26 18.56
N GLU A 274 -6.99 -2.94 18.41
CA GLU A 274 -7.91 -1.99 19.05
C GLU A 274 -9.33 -2.01 18.45
N ILE A 275 -9.53 -2.70 17.33
CA ILE A 275 -10.86 -2.83 16.69
C ILE A 275 -11.64 -3.98 17.34
N ASP A 276 -12.81 -3.67 17.90
CA ASP A 276 -13.57 -4.58 18.77
C ASP A 276 -14.74 -5.32 18.12
N ASN A 277 -15.15 -4.92 16.93
CA ASN A 277 -16.21 -5.60 16.18
C ASN A 277 -15.85 -5.67 14.69
N LEU A 278 -16.51 -6.58 13.98
CA LEU A 278 -16.30 -6.85 12.57
C LEU A 278 -16.61 -5.61 11.74
N PHE A 279 -17.72 -4.91 11.99
CA PHE A 279 -18.10 -3.77 11.18
C PHE A 279 -17.08 -2.62 11.24
N SER A 280 -16.56 -2.30 12.43
CA SER A 280 -15.49 -1.30 12.59
C SER A 280 -14.18 -1.67 11.89
N ASN A 281 -14.02 -2.94 11.48
CA ASN A 281 -12.87 -3.41 10.70
C ASN A 281 -13.09 -3.34 9.18
N LEU A 282 -14.34 -3.15 8.71
CA LEU A 282 -14.72 -3.10 7.29
C LEU A 282 -14.62 -1.67 6.72
#